data_AF-A0A6V7I0R7-F1
#
_entry.id   AF-A0A6V7I0R7-F1
#
_cell.length_a   1.000
_cell.length_b   1.000
_cell.length_c   1.000
_cell.angle_alpha   90.00
_cell.angle_beta   90.00
_cell.angle_gamma   90.00
#
_symmetry.space_group_name_H-M   'P 1'
#
loop_
_entity.id
_entity.type
_entity.pdbx_description
1 polymer ?
#
loop_
_entity_poly.entity_id
_entity_poly.type
_entity_poly.pdbx_seq_one_letter_code
_entity_poly.pdbx_strand_id
1 'polypeptide(L)'
;EVSISSARASVMVYDDVNKRWIPSGSSSGLSKVQLYHHVVHNTFRVVGRKLQDHEIVINCAILRGLKYNQATVTFHQWRDNNQVYGLNFSSKDDADAFAKAMLQALD
;
A
#
# COMPACT_ATOMS: atom_id res chain seq x y z
N GLU A 1 -14.39 9.75 -4.63
CA GLU A 1 -13.58 8.93 -3.68
C GLU A 1 -12.99 9.85 -2.62
N VAL A 2 -12.84 9.36 -1.39
CA VAL A 2 -12.28 10.12 -0.25
C VAL A 2 -11.08 9.37 0.29
N SER A 3 -9.99 10.08 0.60
CA SER A 3 -8.82 9.50 1.28
C SER A 3 -9.15 9.32 2.76
N ILE A 4 -9.12 8.08 3.26
CA ILE A 4 -9.42 7.77 4.67
C ILE A 4 -8.16 7.55 5.51
N SER A 5 -7.01 7.32 4.87
CA SER A 5 -5.69 7.33 5.50
C SER A 5 -4.63 7.75 4.49
N SER A 6 -3.52 8.33 4.98
CA SER A 6 -2.38 8.77 4.19
C SER A 6 -1.11 8.50 4.99
N ALA A 7 -0.09 7.96 4.33
CA ALA A 7 1.19 7.63 4.93
C ALA A 7 2.34 7.91 3.95
N ARG A 8 3.57 8.02 4.46
CA ARG A 8 4.78 8.02 3.63
C ARG A 8 5.44 6.65 3.70
N ALA A 9 5.64 6.02 2.56
CA ALA A 9 6.27 4.70 2.48
C ALA A 9 7.01 4.51 1.16
N SER A 10 8.07 3.71 1.17
CA SER A 10 8.63 3.13 -0.05
C SER A 10 7.73 1.97 -0.47
N VAL A 11 7.20 2.05 -1.69
CA VAL A 11 6.34 1.00 -2.27
C VAL A 11 7.23 -0.03 -2.95
N MET A 12 7.05 -1.28 -2.56
CA MET A 12 7.83 -2.43 -3.02
C MET A 12 6.88 -3.45 -3.67
N VAL A 13 7.40 -4.19 -4.64
CA VAL A 13 6.76 -5.37 -5.21
C VAL A 13 7.68 -6.58 -5.05
N TYR A 14 7.11 -7.74 -4.79
CA TYR A 14 7.89 -8.98 -4.73
C TYR A 14 8.10 -9.53 -6.14
N ASP A 15 9.35 -9.68 -6.54
CA ASP A 15 9.77 -10.34 -7.76
C ASP A 15 9.83 -11.85 -7.50
N ASP A 16 8.79 -12.57 -7.94
CA ASP A 16 8.66 -14.01 -7.76
C ASP A 16 9.72 -14.83 -8.52
N VAL A 17 10.37 -14.26 -9.55
CA VAL A 17 11.43 -14.94 -10.31
C VAL A 17 12.74 -14.88 -9.54
N ASN A 18 13.14 -13.68 -9.10
CA ASN A 18 14.40 -13.47 -8.40
C ASN A 18 14.28 -13.60 -6.88
N LYS A 19 13.08 -13.91 -6.36
CA LYS A 19 12.77 -14.12 -4.94
C LYS A 19 13.19 -12.97 -4.03
N ARG A 20 12.98 -11.73 -4.49
CA ARG A 20 13.40 -10.52 -3.77
C ARG A 20 12.36 -9.40 -3.88
N TRP A 21 12.41 -8.49 -2.92
CA TRP A 21 11.70 -7.22 -3.03
C TRP A 21 12.43 -6.27 -3.97
N ILE A 22 11.69 -5.63 -4.86
CA ILE A 22 12.20 -4.55 -5.72
C ILE A 22 11.31 -3.31 -5.54
N PRO A 23 11.86 -2.09 -5.73
CA PRO A 23 11.05 -0.88 -5.72
C PRO A 23 9.97 -0.96 -6.80
N SER A 24 8.76 -0.50 -6.46
CA SER A 24 7.72 -0.30 -7.47
C SER A 24 7.93 1.03 -8.20
N GLY A 25 7.71 1.02 -9.51
CA GLY A 25 7.95 2.14 -10.42
C GLY A 25 9.34 2.17 -11.03
N SER A 26 9.65 3.26 -11.71
CA SER A 26 10.92 3.50 -12.41
C SER A 26 12.10 3.75 -11.47
N SER A 27 11.84 4.13 -10.22
CA SER A 27 12.84 4.56 -9.25
C SER A 27 12.56 4.09 -7.82
N SER A 28 13.61 4.07 -6.99
CA SER A 28 13.49 3.89 -5.55
C SER A 28 13.10 5.21 -4.86
N GLY A 29 12.53 5.12 -3.65
CA GLY A 29 12.22 6.29 -2.84
C GLY A 29 10.80 6.32 -2.29
N LEU A 30 10.56 7.34 -1.47
CA LEU A 30 9.31 7.51 -0.74
C LEU A 30 8.16 7.92 -1.67
N SER A 31 6.99 7.42 -1.33
CA SER A 31 5.71 7.74 -1.95
C SER A 31 4.75 8.25 -0.90
N LYS A 32 3.84 9.14 -1.31
CA LYS A 32 2.61 9.38 -0.57
C LYS A 32 1.64 8.25 -0.92
N VAL A 33 1.30 7.42 0.06
CA VAL A 33 0.41 6.27 -0.09
C VAL A 33 -0.90 6.56 0.62
N GLN A 34 -2.01 6.40 -0.08
CA GLN A 34 -3.34 6.74 0.41
C GLN A 34 -4.28 5.57 0.22
N LEU A 35 -5.10 5.33 1.25
CA LEU A 35 -6.24 4.43 1.15
C LEU A 35 -7.48 5.26 0.81
N TYR A 36 -8.08 4.98 -0.33
CA TYR A 36 -9.28 5.64 -0.82
C TYR A 36 -10.52 4.78 -0.60
N HIS A 37 -11.62 5.42 -0.21
CA HIS A 37 -12.97 4.84 -0.16
C HIS A 37 -13.86 5.47 -1.23
N HIS A 38 -14.44 4.63 -2.07
CA HIS A 38 -15.48 5.00 -3.01
C HIS A 38 -16.86 4.79 -2.36
N VAL A 39 -17.31 5.78 -1.59
CA VAL A 39 -18.54 5.70 -0.76
C VAL A 39 -19.75 5.13 -1.50
N VAL A 40 -20.02 5.56 -2.74
CA VAL A 40 -21.20 5.13 -3.52
C VAL A 40 -21.19 3.64 -3.85
N HIS A 41 -20.02 3.06 -4.10
CA HIS A 41 -19.86 1.64 -4.45
C HIS A 41 -19.35 0.79 -3.29
N ASN A 42 -19.07 1.44 -2.15
CA ASN A 42 -18.43 0.86 -0.99
C ASN A 42 -17.18 0.01 -1.33
N THR A 43 -16.34 0.52 -2.23
CA THR A 43 -15.07 -0.11 -2.62
C THR A 43 -13.88 0.67 -2.08
N PHE A 44 -12.76 -0.02 -1.92
CA PHE A 44 -11.53 0.55 -1.39
C PHE A 44 -10.37 0.31 -2.36
N ARG A 45 -9.41 1.24 -2.39
CA ARG A 45 -8.17 1.06 -3.15
C ARG A 45 -7.00 1.78 -2.49
N VAL A 46 -5.82 1.19 -2.58
CA VAL A 46 -4.56 1.84 -2.24
C VAL A 46 -3.96 2.48 -3.48
N VAL A 47 -3.67 3.77 -3.39
CA VAL A 47 -2.96 4.51 -4.44
C VAL A 47 -1.69 5.12 -3.84
N GLY A 48 -0.56 4.89 -4.48
CA GLY A 48 0.72 5.46 -4.08
C GLY A 48 1.35 6.24 -5.22
N ARG A 49 1.78 7.46 -4.92
CA ARG A 49 2.50 8.33 -5.85
C ARG A 49 3.86 8.70 -5.30
N LYS A 50 4.92 8.58 -6.09
CA LYS A 50 6.25 9.06 -5.72
C LYS A 50 6.20 10.53 -5.32
N LEU A 51 7.02 10.91 -4.33
CA LEU A 51 7.08 12.30 -3.87
C LEU A 51 7.78 13.22 -4.88
N GLN A 52 8.70 12.69 -5.69
CA GLN A 52 9.56 13.49 -6.58
C GLN A 52 8.88 13.85 -7.90
N ASP A 53 8.25 12.88 -8.56
CA ASP A 53 7.72 13.01 -9.93
C ASP A 53 6.24 12.63 -10.07
N HIS A 54 5.60 12.28 -8.95
CA HIS A 54 4.21 11.83 -8.88
C HIS A 54 3.88 10.57 -9.70
N GLU A 55 4.89 9.77 -10.06
CA GLU A 55 4.71 8.46 -10.70
C GLU A 55 3.77 7.60 -9.86
N ILE A 56 2.75 7.00 -10.50
CA ILE A 56 1.84 6.06 -9.85
C ILE A 56 2.57 4.72 -9.69
N VAL A 57 2.88 4.35 -8.47
CA VAL A 57 3.67 3.14 -8.15
C VAL A 57 2.83 2.04 -7.51
N ILE A 58 1.59 2.34 -7.14
CA ILE A 58 0.58 1.34 -6.79
C ILE A 58 -0.81 1.93 -7.05
N ASN A 59 -1.68 1.11 -7.61
CA ASN A 59 -3.11 1.36 -7.76
C ASN A 59 -3.82 0.00 -7.62
N CYS A 60 -4.03 -0.42 -6.37
CA CYS A 60 -4.47 -1.77 -6.03
C CYS A 60 -5.85 -1.70 -5.36
N ALA A 61 -6.81 -2.47 -5.88
CA ALA A 61 -8.12 -2.62 -5.24
C ALA A 61 -7.98 -3.44 -3.94
N ILE A 62 -8.65 -3.00 -2.89
CA ILE A 62 -8.71 -3.71 -1.61
C ILE A 62 -10.06 -4.43 -1.55
N LEU A 63 -9.99 -5.74 -1.74
CA LEU A 63 -11.16 -6.62 -1.73
C LEU A 63 -11.34 -7.21 -0.32
N ARG A 64 -12.60 -7.44 0.09
CA ARG A 64 -12.87 -8.16 1.33
C ARG A 64 -12.18 -9.52 1.35
N GLY A 65 -11.65 -9.90 2.50
CA GLY A 65 -10.89 -11.14 2.68
C GLY A 65 -9.45 -11.10 2.19
N LEU A 66 -8.98 -9.97 1.63
CA LEU A 66 -7.56 -9.75 1.38
C LEU A 66 -6.78 -9.89 2.69
N LYS A 67 -5.68 -10.66 2.64
CA LYS A 67 -4.83 -10.92 3.81
C LYS A 67 -3.78 -9.83 3.94
N TYR A 68 -4.03 -8.88 4.85
CA TYR A 68 -3.06 -7.86 5.22
C TYR A 68 -2.14 -8.38 6.33
N ASN A 69 -0.82 -8.34 6.11
CA ASN A 69 0.18 -8.84 7.04
C ASN A 69 1.15 -7.73 7.46
N GLN A 70 1.20 -7.45 8.76
CA GLN A 70 2.17 -6.55 9.37
C GLN A 70 3.45 -7.34 9.70
N ALA A 71 4.29 -7.55 8.69
CA ALA A 71 5.47 -8.42 8.80
C ALA A 71 6.52 -7.87 9.78
N THR A 72 6.66 -6.55 9.86
CA THR A 72 7.37 -5.84 10.92
C THR A 72 6.61 -4.58 11.32
N VAL A 73 7.10 -3.84 12.33
CA VAL A 73 6.51 -2.57 12.78
C VAL A 73 6.35 -1.52 11.67
N THR A 74 7.23 -1.54 10.67
CA THR A 74 7.20 -0.56 9.56
C THR A 74 7.16 -1.21 8.19
N PHE A 75 7.05 -2.54 8.10
CA PHE A 75 6.94 -3.25 6.83
C PHE A 75 5.69 -4.11 6.80
N HIS A 76 4.69 -3.64 6.05
CA HIS A 76 3.43 -4.37 5.88
C HIS A 76 3.29 -4.83 4.42
N GLN A 77 2.62 -5.94 4.21
CA GLN A 77 2.51 -6.58 2.90
C GLN A 77 1.14 -7.22 2.70
N TRP A 78 0.73 -7.33 1.45
CA TRP A 78 -0.43 -8.10 1.05
C TRP A 78 -0.26 -8.59 -0.38
N ARG A 79 -1.10 -9.55 -0.78
CA ARG A 79 -1.12 -10.12 -2.12
C ARG A 79 -2.44 -9.78 -2.79
N ASP A 80 -2.37 -9.27 -4.02
CA ASP A 80 -3.49 -9.33 -4.97
C ASP A 80 -3.31 -10.57 -5.89
N ASN A 81 -4.21 -10.77 -6.87
CA ASN A 81 -4.19 -11.99 -7.70
C ASN A 81 -2.85 -12.23 -8.42
N ASN A 82 -2.05 -11.19 -8.70
CA ASN A 82 -0.83 -11.32 -9.51
C ASN A 82 0.43 -10.77 -8.84
N GLN A 83 0.31 -9.94 -7.80
CA GLN A 83 1.42 -9.19 -7.25
C GLN A 83 1.36 -9.18 -5.72
N VAL A 84 2.51 -9.39 -5.07
CA VAL A 84 2.69 -9.04 -3.66
C VAL A 84 3.21 -7.62 -3.57
N TYR A 85 2.50 -6.77 -2.84
CA TYR A 85 2.94 -5.43 -2.50
C TYR A 85 3.50 -5.40 -1.08
N GLY A 86 4.49 -4.55 -0.89
CA GLY A 86 5.08 -4.23 0.40
C GLY A 86 5.15 -2.72 0.57
N LEU A 87 4.79 -2.24 1.76
CA LEU A 87 4.98 -0.85 2.16
C LEU A 87 6.01 -0.81 3.27
N ASN A 88 7.15 -0.18 2.99
CA ASN A 88 8.14 0.17 4.00
C ASN A 88 7.89 1.61 4.47
N PHE A 89 7.16 1.76 5.56
CA PHE A 89 6.71 3.03 6.12
C PHE A 89 7.88 3.85 6.68
N SER A 90 7.78 5.17 6.55
CA SER A 90 8.79 6.11 7.03
C SER A 90 8.80 6.27 8.56
N SER A 91 7.70 5.90 9.22
CA SER A 91 7.55 5.93 10.67
C SER A 91 6.59 4.83 11.15
N LYS A 92 6.66 4.50 12.44
CA LYS A 92 5.72 3.59 13.11
C LYS A 92 4.30 4.16 13.11
N ASP A 93 4.15 5.46 13.38
CA ASP A 93 2.84 6.11 13.45
C ASP A 93 2.11 6.05 12.10
N ASP A 94 2.83 6.25 10.99
CA ASP A 94 2.31 6.06 9.63
C ASP A 94 1.85 4.61 9.42
N ALA A 95 2.65 3.64 9.83
CA ALA A 95 2.35 2.22 9.68
C ALA A 95 1.09 1.82 10.46
N ASP A 96 0.99 2.23 11.73
CA ASP A 96 -0.13 1.92 12.61
C ASP A 96 -1.44 2.57 12.12
N ALA A 97 -1.39 3.85 11.75
CA ALA A 97 -2.54 4.58 11.25
C ALA A 97 -3.05 3.99 9.93
N PHE A 98 -2.12 3.58 9.05
CA PHE A 98 -2.48 2.92 7.79
C PHE A 98 -3.06 1.52 8.03
N ALA A 99 -2.46 0.73 8.92
CA ALA A 99 -2.94 -0.61 9.28
C ALA A 99 -4.35 -0.55 9.87
N LYS A 100 -4.63 0.39 10.79
CA LYS A 100 -5.97 0.57 11.37
C LYS A 100 -7.01 0.84 10.29
N ALA A 101 -6.74 1.75 9.36
CA ALA A 101 -7.66 2.08 8.28
C ALA A 101 -7.83 0.91 7.29
N MET A 102 -6.75 0.18 7.00
CA MET A 102 -6.79 -1.01 6.14
C MET A 102 -7.66 -2.11 6.75
N LEU A 103 -7.50 -2.42 8.04
CA LEU A 103 -8.30 -3.44 8.71
C LEU A 103 -9.79 -3.06 8.71
N GLN A 104 -10.12 -1.79 8.97
CA GLN A 104 -11.50 -1.29 8.85
C GLN A 104 -12.08 -1.40 7.43
N ALA A 105 -11.24 -1.29 6.40
CA ALA A 105 -11.67 -1.45 5.01
C ALA A 105 -11.85 -2.92 4.60
N LEU A 106 -11.30 -3.86 5.36
CA LEU A 106 -11.38 -5.30 5.10
C LEU A 106 -12.57 -5.98 5.79
N ASP A 107 -13.12 -5.36 6.83
CA ASP A 107 -14.36 -5.76 7.51
C ASP A 107 -15.59 -5.52 6.60
#